data_AF-A0A7W1I7R2-F1
#
_entry.id   AF-A0A7W1I7R2-F1
#
_cell.length_a   1.000
_cell.length_b   1.000
_cell.length_c   1.000
_cell.angle_alpha   90.00
_cell.angle_beta   90.00
_cell.angle_gamma   90.00
#
_symmetry.space_group_name_H-M   'P 1'
#
loop_
_entity.id
_entity.type
_entity.pdbx_description
1 polymer ?
#
loop_
_entity_poly.entity_id
_entity_poly.type
_entity_poly.pdbx_seq_one_letter_code
_entity_poly.pdbx_strand_id
1 'polypeptide(L)' 'MVGSSIAVVGAGNVGCALAADLALRGFDVRIFNRSAERVRGIREAGGITASGAIEGFARVSVVTGSLREATEGARM' A
#
# COMPACT_ATOMS: atom_id res chain seq x y z
N MET A 1 11.02 2.24 -13.99
CA MET A 1 10.63 3.65 -13.80
C MET A 1 10.22 3.79 -12.35
N VAL A 2 11.00 4.49 -11.53
CA VAL A 2 10.64 4.68 -10.11
C VAL A 2 9.67 5.85 -10.08
N GLY A 3 8.37 5.56 -10.15
CA GLY A 3 7.35 6.55 -9.77
C GLY A 3 7.61 7.01 -8.34
N SER A 4 7.16 8.22 -7.99
CA SER A 4 7.31 8.74 -6.63
C SER A 4 6.76 7.78 -5.59
N SER A 5 7.47 7.63 -4.47
CA SER A 5 7.09 6.74 -3.37
C SER A 5 6.10 7.43 -2.43
N ILE A 6 5.01 6.74 -2.12
CA ILE A 6 3.90 7.23 -1.29
C ILE A 6 3.69 6.27 -0.11
N ALA A 7 3.63 6.82 1.11
CA ALA A 7 3.29 6.07 2.32
C ALA A 7 1.82 6.28 2.69
N VAL A 8 1.02 5.22 2.59
CA VAL A 8 -0.38 5.21 3.05
C VAL A 8 -0.40 4.80 4.53
N VAL A 9 -0.83 5.74 5.39
CA VAL A 9 -0.93 5.54 6.83
C VAL A 9 -2.32 5.03 7.20
N GLY A 10 -2.44 3.72 7.37
CA GLY A 10 -3.68 3.02 7.69
C GLY A 10 -4.09 2.03 6.58
N ALA A 11 -4.53 0.84 6.99
CA ALA A 11 -4.95 -0.24 6.10
C ALA A 11 -6.39 -0.71 6.35
N GLY A 12 -7.27 0.24 6.68
CA GLY A 12 -8.72 0.01 6.58
C GLY A 12 -9.19 0.12 5.13
N ASN A 13 -10.49 -0.06 4.87
CA ASN A 13 -11.06 -0.06 3.51
C ASN A 13 -10.62 1.14 2.67
N VAL A 14 -10.62 2.35 3.25
CA VAL A 14 -10.20 3.58 2.55
C VAL A 14 -8.70 3.55 2.23
N GLY A 15 -7.87 3.15 3.20
CA GLY A 15 -6.41 3.05 2.98
C GLY A 15 -6.04 2.01 1.94
N CYS A 16 -6.72 0.85 1.94
CA CYS A 16 -6.54 -0.18 0.93
C CYS A 16 -7.00 0.28 -0.46
N ALA A 17 -8.15 0.95 -0.55
CA ALA A 17 -8.64 1.48 -1.82
C ALA A 17 -7.70 2.55 -2.40
N LEU A 18 -7.22 3.48 -1.57
CA LEU A 18 -6.24 4.49 -1.98
C LEU A 18 -4.92 3.86 -2.41
N ALA A 19 -4.39 2.92 -1.62
CA ALA A 19 -3.16 2.22 -1.95
C ALA A 19 -3.29 1.47 -3.29
N ALA A 20 -4.44 0.84 -3.54
CA ALA A 20 -4.69 0.14 -4.79
C ALA A 20 -4.76 1.09 -6.00
N ASP A 21 -5.52 2.19 -5.88
CA ASP A 21 -5.63 3.20 -6.95
C ASP A 21 -4.26 3.80 -7.31
N LEU A 22 -3.47 4.19 -6.31
CA LEU A 22 -2.12 4.74 -6.52
C LEU A 22 -1.17 3.71 -7.16
N ALA A 23 -1.18 2.47 -6.68
CA ALA A 23 -0.32 1.42 -7.23
C ALA A 23 -0.69 1.09 -8.69
N LEU A 24 -1.98 1.03 -9.03
CA LEU A 24 -2.44 0.81 -10.41
C LEU A 24 -2.11 1.98 -11.34
N ARG A 25 -1.97 3.20 -10.80
CA ARG A 25 -1.45 4.38 -11.54
C ARG A 25 0.07 4.40 -11.69
N GLY A 26 0.78 3.42 -11.11
CA GLY A 26 2.23 3.26 -11.26
C GLY A 26 3.08 3.91 -10.18
N PHE A 27 2.49 4.35 -9.07
CA PHE A 27 3.26 4.83 -7.90
C PHE A 27 3.86 3.66 -7.12
N ASP A 28 5.01 3.89 -6.48
CA ASP A 28 5.58 2.95 -5.52
C ASP A 28 4.88 3.13 -4.17
N VAL A 29 3.96 2.22 -3.83
CA VAL A 29 3.09 2.36 -2.66
C VAL A 29 3.60 1.53 -1.49
N ARG A 30 3.71 2.20 -0.33
CA ARG A 30 4.04 1.62 0.97
C ARG A 30 2.83 1.75 1.89
N ILE A 31 2.56 0.75 2.73
CA ILE A 31 1.43 0.72 3.66
C ILE A 31 1.93 0.57 5.09
N PHE A 32 1.51 1.48 5.96
CA PHE A 32 1.62 1.34 7.40
C PHE A 32 0.29 0.92 8.02
N ASN A 33 0.33 -0.01 8.97
CA ASN A 33 -0.78 -0.23 9.89
C ASN A 33 -0.26 -0.54 11.29
N ARG A 34 -0.76 0.14 12.33
CA ARG A 34 -0.32 -0.03 13.73
C ARG A 34 -0.24 -1.50 14.17
N SER A 35 -1.19 -2.30 13.70
CA SER A 35 -1.29 -3.74 13.91
C SER A 35 -0.78 -4.48 12.68
N ALA A 36 0.50 -4.88 12.67
CA ALA A 36 1.11 -5.57 11.52
C ALA A 36 0.41 -6.90 11.19
N GLU A 37 -0.14 -7.58 12.20
CA GLU A 37 -0.90 -8.82 12.05
C GLU A 37 -2.16 -8.64 11.21
N ARG A 38 -2.81 -7.47 11.29
CA ARG A 38 -4.03 -7.17 10.52
C ARG A 38 -3.78 -6.95 9.04
N VAL A 39 -2.54 -6.69 8.64
CA VAL A 39 -2.13 -6.51 7.24
C VAL A 39 -1.30 -7.69 6.71
N ARG A 40 -1.22 -8.79 7.47
CA ARG A 40 -0.45 -9.98 7.08
C ARG A 40 -0.89 -10.51 5.72
N GLY A 41 -2.19 -10.57 5.45
CA GLY A 41 -2.71 -11.05 4.15
C GLY A 41 -2.26 -10.19 2.97
N ILE A 42 -2.22 -8.86 3.13
CA ILE A 42 -1.72 -7.94 2.08
C ILE A 42 -0.23 -8.17 1.86
N ARG A 43 0.54 -8.34 2.94
CA ARG A 43 1.99 -8.58 2.88
C ARG A 43 2.31 -9.92 2.20
N GLU A 44 1.60 -10.98 2.58
CA GLU A 44 1.79 -12.34 2.01
C GLU A 44 1.37 -12.39 0.53
N ALA A 45 0.30 -11.69 0.15
CA ALA A 45 -0.09 -11.54 -1.26
C ALA A 45 0.86 -10.65 -2.06
N GLY A 46 1.58 -9.73 -1.39
CA GLY A 46 2.42 -8.72 -2.03
C GLY A 46 1.63 -7.59 -2.72
N GLY A 47 0.36 -7.41 -2.33
CA GLY A 47 -0.55 -6.50 -3.02
C GLY A 47 -2.00 -6.57 -2.54
N ILE A 48 -2.84 -5.77 -3.20
CA ILE A 48 -4.27 -5.64 -2.96
C ILE A 48 -5.01 -6.00 -4.25
N THR A 49 -5.97 -6.92 -4.17
CA THR A 49 -6.94 -7.11 -5.25
C THR A 49 -8.01 -6.03 -5.14
N ALA A 50 -8.11 -5.18 -6.15
CA ALA A 50 -9.15 -4.16 -6.26
C ALA A 50 -10.29 -4.67 -7.15
N SER A 51 -11.52 -4.35 -6.75
CA SER A 51 -12.73 -4.60 -7.53
C SER A 51 -13.75 -3.46 -7.37
N GLY A 52 -14.63 -3.29 -8.35
CA GLY A 52 -15.64 -2.24 -8.43
C GLY A 52 -15.26 -1.13 -9.40
N ALA A 53 -15.09 0.10 -8.89
CA ALA A 53 -14.78 1.26 -9.72
C ALA A 53 -13.38 1.19 -10.38
N ILE A 54 -12.47 0.43 -9.77
CA ILE A 54 -11.18 0.03 -10.32
C ILE A 54 -11.06 -1.49 -10.18
N GLU A 55 -10.41 -2.12 -11.15
CA GLU A 55 -10.22 -3.57 -11.21
C GLU A 55 -8.73 -3.88 -11.40
N GLY A 56 -8.23 -4.90 -10.68
CA GLY A 56 -6.90 -5.44 -10.90
C GLY A 56 -6.13 -5.76 -9.63
N PHE A 57 -4.89 -6.23 -9.80
CA PHE A 57 -3.99 -6.53 -8.70
C PHE A 57 -2.94 -5.43 -8.52
N ALA A 58 -3.08 -4.67 -7.45
CA ALA A 58 -2.22 -3.56 -7.07
C ALA A 58 -1.02 -4.06 -6.24
N ARG A 59 0.19 -4.05 -6.82
CA ARG A 59 1.41 -4.40 -6.07
C ARG A 59 1.82 -3.27 -5.14
N VAL A 60 2.25 -3.63 -3.93
CA VAL A 60 2.78 -2.69 -2.93
C VAL A 60 4.17 -3.15 -2.51
N SER A 61 5.08 -2.21 -2.21
CA SER A 61 6.49 -2.53 -1.95
C SER A 61 6.78 -2.81 -0.48
N VAL A 62 6.11 -2.10 0.43
CA VAL A 62 6.29 -2.25 1.89
C VAL A 62 4.92 -2.37 2.55
N VAL A 63 4.76 -3.32 3.45
CA VAL A 63 3.56 -3.48 4.30
C VAL A 63 4.04 -3.77 5.72
N THR A 64 3.89 -2.80 6.62
CA THR A 64 4.60 -2.82 7.90
C THR A 64 3.81 -2.20 9.05
N GLY A 65 4.17 -2.58 10.28
CA GLY A 65 3.77 -1.91 11.50
C GLY A 65 4.76 -0.84 11.99
N SER A 66 5.78 -0.52 11.21
CA SER A 66 6.78 0.51 11.51
C SER A 66 6.52 1.76 10.68
N LEU A 67 6.15 2.88 11.32
CA LEU A 67 6.01 4.17 10.64
C LEU A 67 7.32 4.60 9.97
N ARG A 68 8.47 4.29 10.60
CA ARG A 68 9.79 4.58 10.05
C ARG A 68 9.99 3.88 8.72
N GLU A 69 9.75 2.57 8.68
CA GLU A 69 9.94 1.76 7.47
C GLU A 69 8.97 2.17 6.35
N ALA A 70 7.72 2.50 6.71
CA ALA A 70 6.73 2.94 5.74
C ALA A 70 7.03 4.32 5.13
N THR A 71 7.67 5.22 5.87
CA THR A 71 7.96 6.60 5.41
C THR A 71 9.37 6.79 4.86
N GLU A 72 10.26 5.81 5.07
CA GLU A 72 11.61 5.86 4.55
C GLU A 72 11.62 5.89 3.01
N GLY A 73 12.12 6.99 2.46
CA GLY A 73 12.16 7.22 1.01
C GLY A 73 10.84 7.68 0.38
N ALA A 74 9.75 7.82 1.14
CA ALA A 74 8.52 8.45 0.65
C ALA A 74 8.77 9.96 0.40
N ARG A 75 8.18 10.53 -0.66
CA ARG A 75 8.51 11.88 -1.18
C ARG A 75 7.32 12.69 -1.70
N MET A 76 6.10 12.20 -1.53
CA MET A 76 4.86 12.84 -1.94
C MET A 76 3.90 13.00 -0.77
#